data_AF-A0A9P9WFY3-F1
#
_entry.id   AF-A0A9P9WFY3-F1
#
_cell.length_a   1.000
_cell.length_b   1.000
_cell.length_c   1.000
_cell.angle_alpha   90.00
_cell.angle_beta   90.00
_cell.angle_gamma   90.00
#
_symmetry.space_group_name_H-M   'P 1'
#
loop_
_entity.id
_entity.type
_entity.pdbx_description
1 polymer ?
#
loop_
_entity_poly.entity_id
_entity_poly.type
_entity_poly.pdbx_seq_one_letter_code
_entity_poly.pdbx_strand_id
1 'polypeptide(L)'
;MAQTKPIAGLPQLDLDNLALLNEGFDGLTVALTANDDITALPAWIFGETPDELGRLHNSTSCVVILVESAEGSSDVDVFYFYFYSYNRGANITQVLPPIKSLIEDDIEDGMHFGDHVGDWEHNMVRFHEGQPTGIYYSQHSDGSAYDWNDIAISKDNDRPLVYSAYGSHASYVSPGGHVHDAVLRDYCNVGQLWDPLSSAYFYQFDRVTSQLTRMFPSESSDGSNLTSFLYFSGLWGDLQYPDDDPRQRTVPYFGLKRFVSGPTGPTTKNLVRKGLFPYYREKKSWLQWGIGIFMSLYPCCLRGWRAWLSGTILIVTLIASVLGIRYTVKRYRSRREGYKKIDDGEDIPLNNMDYRQNSAGQDAETERG
;
A
#
# COMPACT_ATOMS: atom_id res chain seq x y z
N MET A 1 16.16 17.21 10.54
CA MET A 1 15.36 18.47 10.44
C MET A 1 14.01 18.29 11.12
N ALA A 2 13.41 19.38 11.59
CA ALA A 2 11.99 19.45 11.98
C ALA A 2 11.35 20.63 11.21
N GLN A 3 10.21 20.42 10.54
CA GLN A 3 9.59 21.42 9.63
C GLN A 3 10.60 22.07 8.66
N THR A 4 11.34 21.26 7.90
CA THR A 4 12.33 21.73 6.91
C THR A 4 13.43 22.66 7.46
N LYS A 5 13.65 22.68 8.77
CA LYS A 5 14.73 23.44 9.42
C LYS A 5 15.72 22.49 10.11
N PRO A 6 17.03 22.73 9.99
CA PRO A 6 18.04 22.04 10.80
C PRO A 6 17.77 22.24 12.29
N ILE A 7 17.99 21.17 13.08
CA ILE A 7 17.90 21.23 14.54
C ILE A 7 19.30 21.54 15.06
N ALA A 8 19.45 22.63 15.79
CA ALA A 8 20.74 23.07 16.34
C ALA A 8 20.98 22.50 17.75
N GLY A 9 22.25 22.42 18.16
CA GLY A 9 22.63 22.06 19.53
C GLY A 9 22.50 20.58 19.88
N LEU A 10 22.36 19.71 18.88
CA LEU A 10 22.34 18.26 19.08
C LEU A 10 23.76 17.72 19.36
N PRO A 11 23.90 16.67 20.18
CA PRO A 11 25.14 15.90 20.24
C PRO A 11 25.40 15.22 18.88
N GLN A 12 26.60 14.67 18.70
CA GLN A 12 26.85 13.79 17.57
C GLN A 12 25.89 12.60 17.65
N LEU A 13 25.08 12.41 16.59
CA LEU A 13 24.07 11.36 16.55
C LEU A 13 24.63 10.05 16.00
N ASP A 14 24.19 8.96 16.59
CA ASP A 14 24.50 7.59 16.18
C ASP A 14 23.34 6.64 16.58
N LEU A 15 23.53 5.33 16.39
CA LEU A 15 22.52 4.32 16.71
C LEU A 15 22.33 4.10 18.22
N ASP A 16 23.14 4.71 19.10
CA ASP A 16 23.01 4.67 20.56
C ASP A 16 22.21 5.84 21.13
N ASN A 17 22.03 6.92 20.37
CA ASN A 17 21.34 8.11 20.88
C ASN A 17 20.25 8.69 19.94
N LEU A 18 19.96 8.05 18.81
CA LEU A 18 18.99 8.54 17.82
C LEU A 18 17.60 8.85 18.40
N ALA A 19 17.13 8.08 19.40
CA ALA A 19 15.83 8.28 20.03
C ALA A 19 15.71 9.59 20.82
N LEU A 20 16.82 10.29 21.11
CA LEU A 20 16.79 11.65 21.65
C LEU A 20 15.99 12.61 20.76
N LEU A 21 15.90 12.30 19.47
CA LEU A 21 15.13 13.09 18.50
C LEU A 21 13.61 12.97 18.64
N ASN A 22 13.11 12.09 19.51
CA ASN A 22 11.67 11.93 19.73
C ASN A 22 11.06 13.03 20.61
N GLU A 23 11.88 13.74 21.38
CA GLU A 23 11.43 14.71 22.39
C GLU A 23 11.88 16.13 22.05
N GLY A 24 11.16 17.14 22.57
CA GLY A 24 11.58 18.54 22.48
C GLY A 24 11.24 19.27 21.18
N PHE A 25 10.33 18.71 20.37
CA PHE A 25 9.93 19.31 19.07
C PHE A 25 8.41 19.51 18.94
N ASP A 26 7.66 19.72 20.02
CA ASP A 26 6.22 20.07 19.97
C ASP A 26 5.34 19.16 19.08
N GLY A 27 5.66 17.86 19.02
CA GLY A 27 4.94 16.89 18.18
C GLY A 27 5.25 16.99 16.69
N LEU A 28 6.28 17.72 16.30
CA LEU A 28 6.73 17.83 14.91
C LEU A 28 7.46 16.56 14.46
N THR A 29 7.17 16.15 13.22
CA THR A 29 7.91 15.06 12.58
C THR A 29 9.36 15.45 12.35
N VAL A 30 10.27 14.69 12.95
CA VAL A 30 11.71 14.80 12.73
C VAL A 30 12.13 13.86 11.60
N ALA A 31 13.00 14.35 10.72
CA ALA A 31 13.53 13.60 9.58
C ALA A 31 15.06 13.62 9.54
N LEU A 32 15.67 12.49 9.21
CA LEU A 32 17.12 12.35 8.99
C LEU A 32 17.49 12.81 7.57
N THR A 33 17.30 14.10 7.33
CA THR A 33 17.50 14.73 6.02
C THR A 33 18.98 14.81 5.65
N ALA A 34 19.29 14.47 4.40
CA ALA A 34 20.61 14.60 3.80
C ALA A 34 21.09 16.06 3.81
N ASN A 35 22.41 16.22 3.96
CA ASN A 35 23.04 17.53 3.84
C ASN A 35 23.30 17.92 2.37
N ASP A 36 23.41 16.91 1.49
CA ASP A 36 23.70 17.07 0.07
C ASP A 36 22.41 17.18 -0.76
N ASP A 37 22.51 17.76 -1.95
CA ASP A 37 21.46 17.65 -2.96
C ASP A 37 21.47 16.24 -3.56
N ILE A 38 20.49 15.42 -3.19
CA ILE A 38 20.38 14.04 -3.67
C ILE A 38 20.21 13.93 -5.18
N THR A 39 19.75 15.01 -5.85
CA THR A 39 19.62 15.03 -7.31
C THR A 39 20.96 15.14 -8.03
N ALA A 40 22.02 15.52 -7.31
CA ALA A 40 23.40 15.46 -7.79
C ALA A 40 24.03 14.06 -7.64
N LEU A 41 23.27 13.08 -7.12
CA LEU A 41 23.69 11.70 -6.93
C LEU A 41 25.01 11.57 -6.14
N PRO A 42 25.06 12.05 -4.89
CA PRO A 42 26.26 11.95 -4.06
C PRO A 42 26.64 10.47 -3.85
N ALA A 43 27.94 10.19 -3.71
CA ALA A 43 28.45 8.81 -3.73
C ALA A 43 27.78 7.87 -2.71
N TRP A 44 27.41 8.37 -1.53
CA TRP A 44 26.76 7.57 -0.49
C TRP A 44 25.36 7.06 -0.89
N ILE A 45 24.70 7.69 -1.86
CA ILE A 45 23.35 7.30 -2.29
C ILE A 45 23.34 5.91 -2.94
N PHE A 46 24.46 5.52 -3.55
CA PHE A 46 24.64 4.24 -4.23
C PHE A 46 24.92 3.06 -3.28
N GLY A 47 25.17 3.35 -1.99
CA GLY A 47 25.57 2.35 -1.02
C GLY A 47 26.92 1.69 -1.35
N GLU A 48 27.09 0.45 -0.87
CA GLU A 48 28.28 -0.36 -1.13
C GLU A 48 27.88 -1.59 -1.95
N THR A 49 28.63 -1.87 -3.01
CA THR A 49 28.43 -3.08 -3.82
C THR A 49 29.06 -4.28 -3.11
N PRO A 50 28.33 -5.38 -2.87
CA PRO A 50 28.90 -6.59 -2.29
C PRO A 50 30.00 -7.21 -3.17
N ASP A 51 30.94 -7.90 -2.54
CA ASP A 51 31.96 -8.68 -3.25
C ASP A 51 31.37 -9.97 -3.88
N GLU A 52 32.23 -10.78 -4.50
CA GLU A 52 31.83 -12.05 -5.14
C GLU A 52 31.23 -13.08 -4.16
N LEU A 53 31.53 -12.96 -2.86
CA LEU A 53 30.99 -13.79 -1.79
C LEU A 53 29.75 -13.14 -1.13
N GLY A 54 29.32 -11.99 -1.65
CA GLY A 54 28.18 -11.22 -1.16
C GLY A 54 28.48 -10.37 0.07
N ARG A 55 29.73 -10.10 0.41
CA ARG A 55 30.09 -9.37 1.63
C ARG A 55 30.19 -7.87 1.39
N LEU A 56 29.71 -7.11 2.37
CA LEU A 56 30.04 -5.69 2.53
C LEU A 56 31.25 -5.56 3.45
N HIS A 57 32.18 -4.66 3.12
CA HIS A 57 33.44 -4.49 3.86
C HIS A 57 33.46 -3.23 4.71
N ASN A 58 32.74 -2.18 4.30
CA ASN A 58 32.77 -0.87 4.94
C ASN A 58 31.42 -0.44 5.53
N SER A 59 30.36 -1.21 5.29
CA SER A 59 28.98 -0.89 5.68
C SER A 59 28.33 -2.04 6.44
N THR A 60 27.45 -1.68 7.37
CA THR A 60 26.55 -2.62 8.05
C THR A 60 25.11 -2.22 7.72
N SER A 61 24.55 -2.87 6.70
CA SER A 61 23.22 -2.54 6.13
C SER A 61 22.14 -3.56 6.51
N CYS A 62 22.44 -4.44 7.47
CA CYS A 62 21.48 -5.43 7.97
C CYS A 62 21.37 -5.38 9.50
N VAL A 63 20.13 -5.53 9.97
CA VAL A 63 19.80 -5.74 11.37
C VAL A 63 18.96 -7.00 11.49
N VAL A 64 19.39 -7.92 12.36
CA VAL A 64 18.67 -9.13 12.70
C VAL A 64 18.04 -8.96 14.08
N ILE A 65 16.71 -9.08 14.16
CA ILE A 65 15.96 -8.95 15.42
C ILE A 65 15.21 -10.24 15.68
N LEU A 66 15.56 -10.91 16.77
CA LEU A 66 14.85 -12.07 17.29
C LEU A 66 13.73 -11.61 18.21
N VAL A 67 12.52 -12.11 17.98
CA VAL A 67 11.33 -11.83 18.77
C VAL A 67 10.75 -13.16 19.23
N GLU A 68 10.85 -13.45 20.52
CA GLU A 68 10.22 -14.64 21.10
C GLU A 68 8.69 -14.48 21.10
N SER A 69 7.97 -15.59 20.93
CA SER A 69 6.51 -15.58 20.99
C SER A 69 5.99 -15.43 22.42
N ALA A 70 4.66 -15.42 22.57
CA ALA A 70 4.04 -15.40 23.89
C ALA A 70 4.45 -16.62 24.74
N GLU A 71 4.47 -16.42 26.06
CA GLU A 71 4.78 -17.45 27.04
C GLU A 71 4.00 -18.75 26.77
N GLY A 72 4.70 -19.88 26.76
CA GLY A 72 4.14 -21.19 26.42
C GLY A 72 4.16 -21.55 24.93
N SER A 73 4.59 -20.64 24.05
CA SER A 73 4.91 -20.95 22.65
C SER A 73 6.41 -21.19 22.47
N SER A 74 6.75 -22.14 21.61
CA SER A 74 8.13 -22.41 21.18
C SER A 74 8.47 -21.70 19.86
N ASP A 75 7.62 -20.76 19.44
CA ASP A 75 7.80 -19.98 18.21
C ASP A 75 8.76 -18.80 18.45
N VAL A 76 9.69 -18.59 17.52
CA VAL A 76 10.56 -17.41 17.45
C VAL A 76 10.45 -16.80 16.07
N ASP A 77 10.12 -15.52 16.01
CA ASP A 77 10.13 -14.76 14.76
C ASP A 77 11.48 -14.04 14.64
N VAL A 78 12.20 -14.29 13.56
CA VAL A 78 13.49 -13.65 13.28
C VAL A 78 13.31 -12.72 12.09
N PHE A 79 13.46 -11.42 12.35
CA PHE A 79 13.39 -10.39 11.32
C PHE A 79 14.78 -10.10 10.78
N TYR A 80 14.91 -10.10 9.45
CA TYR A 80 16.10 -9.69 8.72
C TYR A 80 15.77 -8.38 8.03
N PHE A 81 16.12 -7.26 8.67
CA PHE A 81 15.92 -5.93 8.11
C PHE A 81 17.11 -5.54 7.22
N TYR A 82 16.80 -4.94 6.09
CA TYR A 82 17.73 -4.41 5.11
C TYR A 82 17.54 -2.90 5.03
N PHE A 83 18.64 -2.16 5.12
CA PHE A 83 18.62 -0.72 4.94
C PHE A 83 19.25 -0.35 3.60
N TYR A 84 18.49 0.34 2.75
CA TYR A 84 19.00 0.93 1.52
C TYR A 84 19.14 2.44 1.70
N SER A 85 20.24 3.02 1.22
CA SER A 85 20.48 4.46 1.29
C SER A 85 19.47 5.28 0.49
N TYR A 86 18.88 4.70 -0.55
CA TYR A 86 17.95 5.38 -1.44
C TYR A 86 17.06 4.42 -2.20
N ASN A 87 15.76 4.61 -2.08
CA ASN A 87 14.75 3.97 -2.92
C ASN A 87 14.50 4.84 -4.14
N ARG A 88 14.61 4.22 -5.31
CA ARG A 88 14.24 4.84 -6.57
C ARG A 88 12.88 4.31 -6.97
N GLY A 89 11.89 5.18 -6.93
CA GLY A 89 10.49 4.83 -7.12
C GLY A 89 10.17 4.30 -8.51
N ALA A 90 8.90 4.03 -8.77
CA ALA A 90 8.50 3.41 -10.03
C ALA A 90 8.64 4.37 -11.21
N ASN A 91 9.13 3.85 -12.34
CA ASN A 91 9.14 4.54 -13.63
C ASN A 91 7.85 4.28 -14.42
N ILE A 92 7.50 5.16 -15.36
CA ILE A 92 6.34 4.99 -16.26
C ILE A 92 6.32 3.64 -17.02
N THR A 93 7.50 3.09 -17.34
CA THR A 93 7.65 1.77 -17.98
C THR A 93 7.21 0.61 -17.09
N GLN A 94 7.15 0.83 -15.77
CA GLN A 94 6.66 -0.13 -14.78
C GLN A 94 5.15 -0.06 -14.57
N VAL A 95 4.45 0.89 -15.22
CA VAL A 95 2.99 1.00 -15.15
C VAL A 95 2.35 0.13 -16.23
N LEU A 96 1.34 -0.66 -15.84
CA LEU A 96 0.60 -1.53 -16.75
C LEU A 96 -0.43 -0.77 -17.59
N PRO A 97 -0.64 -1.16 -18.87
CA PRO A 97 -1.78 -0.69 -19.64
C PRO A 97 -3.12 -1.12 -19.02
N PRO A 98 -4.18 -0.30 -19.15
CA PRO A 98 -4.24 0.94 -19.92
C PRO A 98 -3.86 2.17 -19.10
N ILE A 99 -3.62 2.04 -17.79
CA ILE A 99 -3.33 3.17 -16.90
C ILE A 99 -2.09 3.92 -17.36
N LYS A 100 -1.06 3.19 -17.84
CA LYS A 100 0.12 3.78 -18.48
C LYS A 100 -0.25 4.85 -19.52
N SER A 101 -1.17 4.53 -20.43
CA SER A 101 -1.55 5.46 -21.50
C SER A 101 -2.38 6.66 -21.06
N LEU A 102 -2.85 6.68 -19.81
CA LEU A 102 -3.52 7.84 -19.24
C LEU A 102 -2.53 8.88 -18.67
N ILE A 103 -1.27 8.51 -18.50
CA ILE A 103 -0.26 9.33 -17.83
C ILE A 103 1.06 9.44 -18.61
N GLU A 104 1.25 8.66 -19.68
CA GLU A 104 2.51 8.62 -20.43
C GLU A 104 2.86 9.94 -21.13
N ASP A 105 1.85 10.69 -21.62
CA ASP A 105 2.08 11.99 -22.26
C ASP A 105 2.47 13.10 -21.26
N ASP A 106 2.15 12.92 -19.98
CA ASP A 106 2.39 13.90 -18.92
C ASP A 106 3.69 13.64 -18.15
N ILE A 107 4.41 12.57 -18.46
CA ILE A 107 5.58 12.11 -17.72
C ILE A 107 6.80 12.06 -18.64
N GLU A 108 7.88 12.73 -18.22
CA GLU A 108 9.17 12.65 -18.90
C GLU A 108 9.71 11.21 -18.90
N ASP A 109 10.25 10.77 -20.03
CA ASP A 109 10.82 9.43 -20.16
C ASP A 109 11.99 9.23 -19.17
N GLY A 110 12.06 8.05 -18.56
CA GLY A 110 13.05 7.76 -17.52
C GLY A 110 12.78 8.39 -16.15
N MET A 111 11.72 9.21 -15.96
CA MET A 111 11.39 9.77 -14.64
C MET A 111 10.81 8.71 -13.68
N HIS A 112 11.25 8.75 -12.42
CA HIS A 112 10.78 7.88 -11.35
C HIS A 112 9.87 8.65 -10.37
N PHE A 113 8.93 7.96 -9.72
CA PHE A 113 8.00 8.54 -8.76
C PHE A 113 7.94 7.72 -7.48
N GLY A 114 7.97 8.40 -6.34
CA GLY A 114 8.13 7.80 -5.01
C GLY A 114 9.59 7.65 -4.57
N ASP A 115 10.51 8.40 -5.18
CA ASP A 115 11.92 8.46 -4.80
C ASP A 115 12.05 8.95 -3.35
N HIS A 116 12.87 8.28 -2.55
CA HIS A 116 13.14 8.72 -1.17
C HIS A 116 14.48 8.23 -0.65
N VAL A 117 15.11 9.06 0.18
CA VAL A 117 16.32 8.70 0.93
C VAL A 117 15.94 7.75 2.06
N GLY A 118 16.77 6.72 2.26
CA GLY A 118 16.58 5.70 3.28
C GLY A 118 15.42 4.77 2.97
N ASP A 119 15.60 3.47 3.15
CA ASP A 119 14.52 2.52 2.95
C ASP A 119 14.72 1.28 3.82
N TRP A 120 13.63 0.82 4.44
CA TRP A 120 13.61 -0.33 5.32
C TRP A 120 12.71 -1.42 4.74
N GLU A 121 13.35 -2.46 4.23
CA GLU A 121 12.72 -3.70 3.77
C GLU A 121 13.10 -4.85 4.69
N HIS A 122 12.34 -5.95 4.68
CA HIS A 122 12.64 -7.08 5.54
C HIS A 122 12.06 -8.41 5.09
N ASN A 123 12.74 -9.47 5.52
CA ASN A 123 12.14 -10.79 5.66
C ASN A 123 11.86 -11.09 7.13
N MET A 124 10.87 -11.94 7.38
CA MET A 124 10.70 -12.56 8.70
C MET A 124 10.65 -14.07 8.52
N VAL A 125 11.50 -14.81 9.22
CA VAL A 125 11.45 -16.27 9.27
C VAL A 125 10.92 -16.68 10.64
N ARG A 126 9.87 -17.50 10.65
CA ARG A 126 9.36 -18.11 11.88
C ARG A 126 10.03 -19.45 12.10
N PHE A 127 10.49 -19.66 13.32
CA PHE A 127 11.02 -20.94 13.80
C PHE A 127 10.06 -21.52 14.84
N HIS A 128 9.92 -22.84 14.86
CA HIS A 128 9.25 -23.60 15.90
C HIS A 128 10.21 -24.67 16.40
N GLU A 129 10.52 -24.67 17.71
CA GLU A 129 11.48 -25.63 18.29
C GLU A 129 12.84 -25.64 17.56
N GLY A 130 13.29 -24.47 17.11
CA GLY A 130 14.55 -24.29 16.37
C GLY A 130 14.51 -24.67 14.89
N GLN A 131 13.37 -25.13 14.36
CA GLN A 131 13.20 -25.44 12.93
C GLN A 131 12.40 -24.35 12.22
N PRO A 132 12.84 -23.86 11.05
CA PRO A 132 12.09 -22.85 10.31
C PRO A 132 10.78 -23.44 9.75
N THR A 133 9.67 -22.75 9.96
CA THR A 133 8.33 -23.19 9.55
C THR A 133 7.73 -22.33 8.45
N GLY A 134 8.16 -21.08 8.31
CA GLY A 134 7.71 -20.22 7.23
C GLY A 134 8.50 -18.92 7.12
N ILE A 135 8.30 -18.21 6.01
CA ILE A 135 8.96 -16.95 5.71
C ILE A 135 7.97 -15.93 5.13
N TYR A 136 8.13 -14.68 5.54
CA TYR A 136 7.47 -13.50 5.00
C TYR A 136 8.47 -12.67 4.19
N TYR A 137 8.03 -12.17 3.05
CA TYR A 137 8.75 -11.24 2.17
C TYR A 137 8.00 -9.91 2.13
N SER A 138 8.62 -8.82 2.62
CA SER A 138 8.03 -7.48 2.57
C SER A 138 7.95 -6.96 1.14
N GLN A 139 6.82 -6.33 0.80
CA GLN A 139 6.58 -5.73 -0.50
C GLN A 139 5.80 -4.45 -0.29
N HIS A 140 6.49 -3.31 -0.35
CA HIS A 140 5.88 -2.00 -0.13
C HIS A 140 5.18 -1.94 1.24
N SER A 141 3.86 -1.72 1.26
CA SER A 141 3.05 -1.69 2.49
C SER A 141 2.52 -3.04 2.96
N ASP A 142 2.83 -4.13 2.27
CA ASP A 142 2.33 -5.48 2.56
C ASP A 142 3.42 -6.52 2.27
N GLY A 143 3.04 -7.70 1.77
CA GLY A 143 4.00 -8.75 1.45
C GLY A 143 3.35 -10.07 1.08
N SER A 144 4.19 -11.07 0.92
CA SER A 144 3.78 -12.46 0.67
C SER A 144 4.45 -13.39 1.68
N ALA A 145 3.77 -14.48 2.02
CA ALA A 145 4.29 -15.45 2.98
C ALA A 145 4.13 -16.86 2.43
N TYR A 146 5.07 -17.73 2.81
CA TYR A 146 5.17 -19.10 2.32
C TYR A 146 5.56 -20.02 3.47
N ASP A 147 5.05 -21.24 3.44
CA ASP A 147 5.55 -22.31 4.31
C ASP A 147 7.00 -22.60 3.96
N TRP A 148 7.82 -22.97 4.94
CA TRP A 148 9.27 -23.11 4.72
C TRP A 148 9.62 -24.11 3.60
N ASN A 149 8.82 -25.17 3.47
CA ASN A 149 9.02 -26.22 2.47
C ASN A 149 8.23 -25.99 1.17
N ASP A 150 7.68 -24.79 0.96
CA ASP A 150 7.02 -24.44 -0.29
C ASP A 150 8.02 -24.53 -1.47
N ILE A 151 7.57 -25.13 -2.58
CA ILE A 151 8.36 -25.34 -3.79
C ILE A 151 8.78 -24.03 -4.46
N ALA A 152 8.08 -22.93 -4.20
CA ALA A 152 8.44 -21.61 -4.71
C ALA A 152 9.75 -21.08 -4.09
N ILE A 153 10.08 -21.49 -2.85
CA ILE A 153 11.25 -20.97 -2.13
C ILE A 153 12.51 -21.65 -2.63
N SER A 154 13.34 -20.88 -3.34
CA SER A 154 14.72 -21.28 -3.64
C SER A 154 15.60 -21.11 -2.41
N LYS A 155 16.46 -22.08 -2.12
CA LYS A 155 17.41 -22.03 -1.00
C LYS A 155 18.81 -22.39 -1.46
N ASP A 156 19.81 -21.78 -0.84
CA ASP A 156 21.21 -22.16 -0.93
C ASP A 156 21.74 -22.47 0.48
N ASN A 157 22.22 -23.69 0.71
CA ASN A 157 22.66 -24.18 2.04
C ASN A 157 21.64 -23.86 3.15
N ASP A 158 20.37 -24.22 2.94
CA ASP A 158 19.22 -23.95 3.82
C ASP A 158 18.89 -22.47 4.06
N ARG A 159 19.55 -21.54 3.37
CA ARG A 159 19.24 -20.10 3.42
C ARG A 159 18.34 -19.72 2.25
N PRO A 160 17.19 -19.05 2.50
CA PRO A 160 16.29 -18.65 1.42
C PRO A 160 16.95 -17.58 0.56
N LEU A 161 16.77 -17.69 -0.76
CA LEU A 161 17.15 -16.65 -1.71
C LEU A 161 16.04 -15.61 -1.80
N VAL A 162 16.42 -14.34 -1.68
CA VAL A 162 15.52 -13.19 -1.73
C VAL A 162 15.90 -12.34 -2.92
N TYR A 163 14.93 -11.99 -3.76
CA TYR A 163 15.14 -11.18 -4.96
C TYR A 163 14.60 -9.77 -4.71
N SER A 164 15.51 -8.82 -4.49
CA SER A 164 15.18 -7.41 -4.27
C SER A 164 14.80 -6.73 -5.58
N ALA A 165 13.67 -6.02 -5.59
CA ALA A 165 13.20 -5.29 -6.76
C ALA A 165 14.10 -4.11 -7.13
N TYR A 166 14.28 -3.92 -8.43
CA TYR A 166 15.08 -2.84 -8.96
C TYR A 166 14.46 -1.48 -8.65
N GLY A 167 15.11 -0.73 -7.77
CA GLY A 167 14.70 0.62 -7.34
C GLY A 167 13.83 0.61 -6.08
N SER A 168 12.74 -0.17 -6.07
CA SER A 168 11.76 -0.20 -4.98
C SER A 168 12.14 -1.11 -3.81
N HIS A 169 13.10 -2.03 -4.02
CA HIS A 169 13.62 -2.98 -3.03
C HIS A 169 12.64 -3.99 -2.42
N ALA A 170 11.39 -3.99 -2.85
CA ALA A 170 10.42 -5.00 -2.48
C ALA A 170 11.01 -6.41 -2.65
N SER A 171 10.81 -7.25 -1.63
CA SER A 171 11.40 -8.56 -1.52
C SER A 171 10.50 -9.62 -2.16
N TYR A 172 11.07 -10.41 -3.06
CA TYR A 172 10.35 -11.44 -3.80
C TYR A 172 10.98 -12.82 -3.65
N VAL A 173 10.13 -13.84 -3.72
CA VAL A 173 10.52 -15.26 -3.64
C VAL A 173 11.15 -15.78 -4.93
N SER A 174 10.93 -15.10 -6.07
CA SER A 174 11.42 -15.50 -7.39
C SER A 174 11.84 -14.29 -8.23
N PRO A 175 12.75 -14.46 -9.20
CA PRO A 175 13.05 -13.41 -10.16
C PRO A 175 11.87 -13.19 -11.13
N GLY A 176 11.90 -12.09 -11.86
CA GLY A 176 10.92 -11.77 -12.90
C GLY A 176 10.08 -10.55 -12.54
N GLY A 177 8.89 -10.50 -13.14
CA GLY A 177 7.96 -9.39 -12.97
C GLY A 177 6.90 -9.67 -11.93
N HIS A 178 6.69 -8.73 -11.02
CA HIS A 178 5.74 -8.85 -9.93
C HIS A 178 4.78 -7.66 -9.94
N VAL A 179 3.49 -7.91 -10.08
CA VAL A 179 2.48 -6.84 -10.10
C VAL A 179 2.02 -6.54 -8.69
N HIS A 180 2.14 -5.29 -8.27
CA HIS A 180 1.63 -4.75 -7.03
C HIS A 180 0.72 -3.55 -7.29
N ASP A 181 -0.10 -3.19 -6.29
CA ASP A 181 -1.08 -2.09 -6.38
C ASP A 181 -1.96 -2.08 -7.64
N ALA A 182 -2.18 -3.27 -8.20
CA ALA A 182 -2.92 -3.57 -9.43
C ALA A 182 -2.33 -3.00 -10.74
N VAL A 183 -1.44 -2.01 -10.70
CA VAL A 183 -0.96 -1.30 -11.89
C VAL A 183 0.55 -1.20 -11.99
N LEU A 184 1.28 -1.38 -10.89
CA LEU A 184 2.72 -1.25 -10.86
C LEU A 184 3.38 -2.62 -10.98
N ARG A 185 4.46 -2.68 -11.74
CA ARG A 185 5.25 -3.88 -11.96
C ARG A 185 6.67 -3.67 -11.45
N ASP A 186 6.98 -4.36 -10.37
CA ASP A 186 8.36 -4.55 -9.96
C ASP A 186 9.06 -5.57 -10.84
N TYR A 187 10.38 -5.45 -10.90
CA TYR A 187 11.23 -6.39 -11.57
C TYR A 187 12.46 -6.68 -10.72
N CYS A 188 12.75 -7.96 -10.52
CA CYS A 188 13.98 -8.43 -9.90
C CYS A 188 14.60 -9.53 -10.74
N ASN A 189 15.91 -9.73 -10.61
CA ASN A 189 16.64 -10.83 -11.22
C ASN A 189 17.65 -11.40 -10.23
N VAL A 190 18.43 -12.40 -10.64
CA VAL A 190 19.43 -13.04 -9.76
C VAL A 190 20.53 -12.09 -9.26
N GLY A 191 20.78 -11.00 -9.99
CA GLY A 191 21.69 -9.93 -9.57
C GLY A 191 23.09 -10.37 -9.14
N GLN A 192 23.75 -9.47 -8.41
CA GLN A 192 24.93 -9.78 -7.60
C GLN A 192 24.43 -10.37 -6.27
N LEU A 193 25.10 -11.42 -5.78
CA LEU A 193 24.79 -11.99 -4.48
C LEU A 193 25.09 -10.95 -3.39
N TRP A 194 24.20 -10.84 -2.41
CA TRP A 194 24.43 -10.13 -1.16
C TRP A 194 24.14 -11.06 0.00
N ASP A 195 25.13 -11.30 0.85
CA ASP A 195 24.98 -11.96 2.14
C ASP A 195 24.84 -10.90 3.25
N PRO A 196 23.60 -10.57 3.67
CA PRO A 196 23.39 -9.54 4.68
C PRO A 196 23.94 -9.96 6.06
N LEU A 197 24.14 -11.25 6.32
CA LEU A 197 24.61 -11.74 7.62
C LEU A 197 26.12 -11.60 7.80
N SER A 198 26.88 -11.34 6.72
CA SER A 198 28.32 -11.13 6.82
C SER A 198 28.68 -9.83 7.55
N SER A 199 27.77 -8.86 7.58
CA SER A 199 27.88 -7.58 8.27
C SER A 199 26.49 -7.17 8.76
N ALA A 200 26.10 -7.69 9.94
CA ALA A 200 24.82 -7.40 10.57
C ALA A 200 24.96 -7.14 12.07
N TYR A 201 24.04 -6.33 12.59
CA TYR A 201 23.82 -6.24 14.04
C TYR A 201 22.74 -7.23 14.46
N PHE A 202 22.98 -7.94 15.57
CA PHE A 202 22.08 -8.98 16.09
C PHE A 202 21.50 -8.57 17.44
N TYR A 203 20.17 -8.63 17.53
CA TYR A 203 19.43 -8.23 18.71
C TYR A 203 18.35 -9.24 19.10
N GLN A 204 18.03 -9.24 20.38
CA GLN A 204 16.82 -9.82 20.94
C GLN A 204 15.87 -8.70 21.35
N PHE A 205 14.60 -8.82 21.01
CA PHE A 205 13.55 -7.89 21.39
C PHE A 205 12.55 -8.57 22.33
N ASP A 206 12.45 -8.07 23.55
CA ASP A 206 11.47 -8.48 24.54
C ASP A 206 10.13 -7.80 24.23
N ARG A 207 9.12 -8.61 23.88
CA ARG A 207 7.77 -8.13 23.53
C ARG A 207 6.96 -7.57 24.70
N VAL A 208 7.30 -7.92 25.95
CA VAL A 208 6.59 -7.48 27.16
C VAL A 208 7.14 -6.13 27.61
N THR A 209 8.47 -6.04 27.73
CA THR A 209 9.14 -4.80 28.16
C THR A 209 9.39 -3.83 27.01
N SER A 210 9.24 -4.29 25.76
CA SER A 210 9.64 -3.57 24.53
C SER A 210 11.13 -3.18 24.52
N GLN A 211 11.97 -3.97 25.19
CA GLN A 211 13.40 -3.73 25.28
C GLN A 211 14.16 -4.49 24.18
N LEU A 212 15.06 -3.77 23.50
CA LEU A 212 16.04 -4.32 22.57
C LEU A 212 17.39 -4.54 23.28
N THR A 213 17.96 -5.73 23.13
CA THR A 213 19.25 -6.12 23.71
C THR A 213 20.17 -6.64 22.60
N ARG A 214 21.39 -6.13 22.53
CA ARG A 214 22.41 -6.60 21.56
C ARG A 214 22.95 -7.97 22.00
N MET A 215 22.96 -8.94 21.09
CA MET A 215 23.34 -10.33 21.41
C MET A 215 24.86 -10.58 21.39
N PHE A 216 25.57 -9.90 20.49
CA PHE A 216 27.02 -10.03 20.32
C PHE A 216 27.71 -8.66 20.42
N PRO A 217 27.77 -8.06 21.61
CA PRO A 217 28.53 -6.83 21.82
C PRO A 217 30.03 -7.10 21.65
N SER A 218 30.77 -6.12 21.10
CA SER A 218 32.24 -6.21 21.07
C SER A 218 32.79 -5.93 22.47
N GLU A 219 33.80 -6.68 22.93
CA GLU A 219 34.44 -6.38 24.23
C GLU A 219 35.08 -4.98 24.28
N SER A 220 35.34 -4.38 23.11
CA SER A 220 35.94 -3.05 22.96
C SER A 220 34.93 -1.91 22.82
N SER A 221 33.61 -2.19 22.79
CA SER A 221 32.62 -1.11 22.67
C SER A 221 32.40 -0.50 24.06
N ASP A 222 32.83 0.75 24.25
CA ASP A 222 32.63 1.60 25.44
C ASP A 222 31.12 1.77 25.76
N GLY A 223 30.45 0.71 26.22
CA GLY A 223 29.02 0.72 26.55
C GLY A 223 28.05 0.86 25.36
N SER A 224 28.54 0.91 24.12
CA SER A 224 27.72 1.04 22.90
C SER A 224 26.94 -0.24 22.60
N ASN A 225 25.61 -0.15 22.69
CA ASN A 225 24.71 -1.26 22.40
C ASN A 225 23.99 -1.09 21.05
N LEU A 226 24.08 0.10 20.44
CA LEU A 226 23.46 0.49 19.19
C LEU A 226 21.97 0.15 19.16
N THR A 227 21.22 0.43 20.24
CA THR A 227 19.80 0.01 20.35
C THR A 227 18.81 1.15 20.09
N SER A 228 19.26 2.39 20.17
CA SER A 228 18.42 3.60 20.10
C SER A 228 17.73 3.77 18.75
N PHE A 229 18.34 3.28 17.67
CA PHE A 229 17.78 3.34 16.31
C PHE A 229 16.37 2.76 16.22
N LEU A 230 16.08 1.70 16.99
CA LEU A 230 14.77 1.04 16.96
C LEU A 230 13.67 1.98 17.48
N TYR A 231 13.99 2.80 18.47
CA TYR A 231 13.03 3.66 19.15
C TYR A 231 12.86 5.02 18.48
N PHE A 232 13.72 5.39 17.53
CA PHE A 232 13.53 6.61 16.76
C PHE A 232 12.23 6.54 15.95
N SER A 233 11.29 7.44 16.24
CA SER A 233 9.94 7.45 15.66
C SER A 233 9.78 8.36 14.44
N GLY A 234 10.85 9.09 14.09
CA GLY A 234 10.87 9.98 12.93
C GLY A 234 11.09 9.26 11.60
N LEU A 235 11.40 10.07 10.59
CA LEU A 235 11.61 9.64 9.22
C LEU A 235 13.09 9.35 8.97
N TRP A 236 13.37 8.18 8.44
CA TRP A 236 14.67 7.75 7.97
C TRP A 236 14.90 8.27 6.56
N GLY A 237 15.25 9.55 6.44
CA GLY A 237 15.56 10.21 5.18
C GLY A 237 15.04 11.64 5.08
N ASP A 238 14.97 12.13 3.86
CA ASP A 238 14.51 13.47 3.52
C ASP A 238 13.02 13.66 3.80
N LEU A 239 12.61 14.91 4.00
CA LEU A 239 11.21 15.30 3.90
C LEU A 239 10.83 15.43 2.41
N GLN A 240 9.59 15.07 2.08
CA GLN A 240 9.02 15.35 0.76
C GLN A 240 9.24 16.82 0.37
N TYR A 241 9.69 17.03 -0.87
CA TYR A 241 9.87 18.38 -1.40
C TYR A 241 8.53 19.09 -1.59
N PRO A 242 8.46 20.41 -1.32
CA PRO A 242 7.31 21.23 -1.64
C PRO A 242 6.90 21.13 -3.11
N ASP A 243 5.62 21.37 -3.40
CA ASP A 243 5.05 21.26 -4.74
C ASP A 243 5.62 22.28 -5.74
N ASP A 244 6.12 23.41 -5.23
CA ASP A 244 6.78 24.47 -5.98
C ASP A 244 8.30 24.28 -6.09
N ASP A 245 8.90 23.25 -5.45
CA ASP A 245 10.32 22.93 -5.64
C ASP A 245 10.58 22.53 -7.10
N PRO A 246 11.57 23.13 -7.78
CA PRO A 246 11.82 22.86 -9.20
C PRO A 246 12.16 21.39 -9.50
N ARG A 247 12.66 20.64 -8.51
CA ARG A 247 13.00 19.21 -8.60
C ARG A 247 11.76 18.32 -8.41
N GLN A 248 10.71 18.83 -7.78
CA GLN A 248 9.48 18.08 -7.54
C GLN A 248 8.62 18.01 -8.80
N ARG A 249 7.99 16.85 -9.01
CA ARG A 249 6.98 16.62 -10.05
C ARG A 249 5.84 15.83 -9.45
N THR A 250 4.64 16.03 -9.99
CA THR A 250 3.44 15.32 -9.55
C THR A 250 2.73 14.74 -10.75
N VAL A 251 2.43 13.45 -10.73
CA VAL A 251 1.60 12.82 -11.77
C VAL A 251 0.21 13.44 -11.72
N PRO A 252 -0.28 14.05 -12.83
CA PRO A 252 -1.62 14.62 -12.88
C PRO A 252 -2.70 13.59 -12.50
N TYR A 253 -3.78 14.04 -11.88
CA TYR A 253 -4.95 13.24 -11.44
C TYR A 253 -4.71 12.18 -10.35
N PHE A 254 -3.49 11.62 -10.26
CA PHE A 254 -3.11 10.61 -9.27
C PHE A 254 -2.39 11.20 -8.06
N GLY A 255 -1.80 12.39 -8.20
CA GLY A 255 -1.13 13.08 -7.08
C GLY A 255 0.18 12.43 -6.63
N LEU A 256 0.72 11.48 -7.39
CA LEU A 256 1.96 10.78 -7.07
C LEU A 256 3.15 11.73 -7.22
N LYS A 257 3.92 11.89 -6.15
CA LYS A 257 5.07 12.79 -6.10
C LYS A 257 6.33 12.10 -6.62
N ARG A 258 7.23 12.87 -7.22
CA ARG A 258 8.56 12.39 -7.60
C ARG A 258 9.35 12.02 -6.36
N PHE A 259 9.59 13.00 -5.48
CA PHE A 259 10.27 12.79 -4.21
C PHE A 259 9.25 12.74 -3.08
N VAL A 260 9.32 11.72 -2.24
CA VAL A 260 8.49 11.54 -1.03
C VAL A 260 9.38 11.50 0.20
N SER A 261 8.77 11.61 1.38
CA SER A 261 9.49 11.48 2.64
C SER A 261 10.04 10.06 2.81
N GLY A 262 11.22 9.93 3.41
CA GLY A 262 11.76 8.63 3.82
C GLY A 262 10.82 7.90 4.80
N PRO A 263 10.93 6.57 4.94
CA PRO A 263 10.02 5.78 5.75
C PRO A 263 10.26 5.98 7.25
N THR A 264 9.35 5.46 8.06
CA THR A 264 9.59 5.27 9.50
C THR A 264 10.44 4.02 9.74
N GLY A 265 11.01 3.91 10.95
CA GLY A 265 11.92 2.81 11.29
C GLY A 265 11.25 1.44 11.48
N PRO A 266 12.04 0.41 11.81
CA PRO A 266 11.59 -0.99 11.88
C PRO A 266 10.41 -1.28 12.83
N THR A 267 10.18 -0.44 13.85
CA THR A 267 9.08 -0.61 14.81
C THR A 267 7.69 -0.54 14.15
N THR A 268 7.55 0.18 13.04
CA THR A 268 6.28 0.27 12.31
C THR A 268 5.97 -0.99 11.47
N LYS A 269 6.93 -1.92 11.34
CA LYS A 269 6.80 -3.16 10.58
C LYS A 269 6.16 -4.31 11.38
N ASN A 270 5.56 -4.01 12.54
CA ASN A 270 4.83 -4.93 13.43
C ASN A 270 5.69 -6.14 13.87
N LEU A 271 6.65 -5.90 14.77
CA LEU A 271 7.58 -6.93 15.26
C LEU A 271 6.90 -8.07 16.03
N VAL A 272 5.78 -7.83 16.69
CA VAL A 272 5.04 -8.85 17.44
C VAL A 272 3.88 -9.38 16.59
N ARG A 273 4.03 -10.59 16.03
CA ARG A 273 3.05 -11.19 15.11
C ARG A 273 2.42 -12.47 15.67
N LYS A 274 1.18 -12.76 15.25
CA LYS A 274 0.51 -14.04 15.52
C LYS A 274 0.86 -15.12 14.50
N GLY A 275 1.22 -14.71 13.29
CA GLY A 275 1.62 -15.58 12.18
C GLY A 275 2.63 -14.86 11.29
N LEU A 276 2.84 -15.35 10.07
CA LEU A 276 3.79 -14.74 9.14
C LEU A 276 3.41 -13.30 8.75
N PHE A 277 2.12 -13.00 8.62
CA PHE A 277 1.63 -11.67 8.27
C PHE A 277 1.55 -10.70 9.46
N PRO A 278 1.75 -9.39 9.24
CA PRO A 278 1.38 -8.35 10.18
C PRO A 278 -0.10 -8.45 10.58
N TYR A 279 -0.42 -8.08 11.82
CA TYR A 279 -1.82 -8.10 12.30
C TYR A 279 -2.68 -7.03 11.62
N TYR A 280 -2.15 -5.81 11.52
CA TYR A 280 -2.79 -4.71 10.81
C TYR A 280 -2.19 -4.63 9.41
N ARG A 281 -2.93 -5.11 8.41
CA ARG A 281 -2.61 -4.85 7.01
C ARG A 281 -3.16 -3.50 6.62
N GLU A 282 -2.38 -2.74 5.84
CA GLU A 282 -2.86 -1.46 5.32
C GLU A 282 -4.12 -1.66 4.47
N LYS A 283 -5.11 -0.80 4.70
CA LYS A 283 -6.32 -0.79 3.88
C LYS A 283 -6.06 0.03 2.63
N LYS A 284 -6.30 -0.57 1.47
CA LYS A 284 -6.27 0.14 0.20
C LYS A 284 -7.26 1.30 0.20
N SER A 285 -6.85 2.43 -0.37
CA SER A 285 -7.75 3.57 -0.55
C SER A 285 -8.89 3.21 -1.51
N TRP A 286 -10.00 3.96 -1.47
CA TRP A 286 -11.10 3.79 -2.42
C TRP A 286 -10.65 3.91 -3.88
N LEU A 287 -9.66 4.77 -4.15
CA LEU A 287 -9.06 4.93 -5.46
C LEU A 287 -8.30 3.67 -5.88
N GLN A 288 -7.40 3.17 -5.03
CA GLN A 288 -6.64 1.94 -5.30
C GLN A 288 -7.57 0.73 -5.47
N TRP A 289 -8.62 0.65 -4.66
CA TRP A 289 -9.65 -0.38 -4.78
C TRP A 289 -10.40 -0.29 -6.11
N GLY A 290 -10.83 0.91 -6.51
CA GLY A 290 -11.49 1.14 -7.80
C GLY A 290 -10.60 0.83 -9.00
N ILE A 291 -9.33 1.24 -8.96
CA ILE A 291 -8.32 0.87 -9.95
C ILE A 291 -8.14 -0.66 -10.01
N GLY A 292 -8.08 -1.32 -8.85
CA GLY A 292 -7.99 -2.78 -8.78
C GLY A 292 -9.14 -3.49 -9.48
N ILE A 293 -10.38 -3.02 -9.26
CA ILE A 293 -11.56 -3.55 -9.98
C ILE A 293 -11.43 -3.30 -11.47
N PHE A 294 -11.12 -2.07 -11.88
CA PHE A 294 -10.98 -1.71 -13.28
C PHE A 294 -9.93 -2.59 -13.99
N MET A 295 -8.74 -2.73 -13.39
CA MET A 295 -7.67 -3.57 -13.92
C MET A 295 -8.05 -5.05 -14.01
N SER A 296 -8.83 -5.56 -13.05
CA SER A 296 -9.32 -6.96 -13.09
C SER A 296 -10.33 -7.20 -14.23
N LEU A 297 -11.19 -6.21 -14.52
CA LEU A 297 -12.19 -6.28 -15.57
C LEU A 297 -11.61 -5.96 -16.95
N TYR A 298 -10.48 -5.25 -17.02
CA TYR A 298 -9.94 -4.76 -18.27
C TYR A 298 -9.62 -5.88 -19.29
N PRO A 299 -8.86 -6.94 -18.95
CA PRO A 299 -8.54 -8.00 -19.89
C PRO A 299 -9.77 -8.75 -20.45
N CYS A 300 -10.80 -8.96 -19.62
CA CYS A 300 -11.98 -9.74 -20.02
C CYS A 300 -13.01 -8.90 -20.78
N CYS A 301 -13.21 -7.66 -20.34
CA CYS A 301 -14.48 -6.99 -20.50
C CYS A 301 -14.33 -5.55 -21.01
N LEU A 302 -13.16 -4.92 -20.82
CA LEU A 302 -12.94 -3.52 -21.21
C LEU A 302 -11.81 -3.34 -22.24
N ARG A 303 -11.29 -4.44 -22.82
CA ARG A 303 -10.26 -4.41 -23.87
C ARG A 303 -10.84 -4.71 -25.26
N GLY A 304 -10.58 -3.82 -26.22
CA GLY A 304 -10.96 -3.99 -27.62
C GLY A 304 -12.47 -4.01 -27.86
N TRP A 305 -12.95 -4.82 -28.81
CA TRP A 305 -14.38 -4.93 -29.17
C TRP A 305 -15.29 -5.32 -27.97
N ARG A 306 -14.73 -6.03 -26.98
CA ARG A 306 -15.47 -6.44 -25.77
C ARG A 306 -15.90 -5.24 -24.92
N ALA A 307 -15.16 -4.13 -24.95
CA ALA A 307 -15.53 -2.90 -24.26
C ALA A 307 -16.87 -2.34 -24.76
N TRP A 308 -17.09 -2.34 -26.08
CA TRP A 308 -18.34 -1.89 -26.70
C TRP A 308 -19.51 -2.80 -26.33
N LEU A 309 -19.29 -4.12 -26.34
CA LEU A 309 -20.29 -5.11 -25.90
C LEU A 309 -20.65 -4.93 -24.43
N SER A 310 -19.66 -4.85 -23.54
CA SER A 310 -19.88 -4.67 -22.10
C SER A 310 -20.53 -3.32 -21.78
N GLY A 311 -20.13 -2.24 -22.45
CA GLY A 311 -20.77 -0.93 -22.34
C GLY A 311 -22.23 -0.96 -22.79
N THR A 312 -22.53 -1.64 -23.89
CA THR A 312 -23.91 -1.81 -24.37
C THR A 312 -24.77 -2.60 -23.38
N ILE A 313 -24.25 -3.71 -22.84
CA ILE A 313 -24.94 -4.50 -21.82
C ILE A 313 -25.21 -3.67 -20.57
N LEU A 314 -24.24 -2.88 -20.13
CA LEU A 314 -24.35 -2.02 -18.94
C LEU A 314 -25.41 -0.92 -19.12
N ILE A 315 -25.46 -0.30 -20.30
CA ILE A 315 -26.51 0.67 -20.65
C ILE A 315 -27.88 0.00 -20.68
N VAL A 316 -28.01 -1.17 -21.32
CA VAL A 316 -29.28 -1.92 -21.39
C VAL A 316 -29.78 -2.29 -19.99
N THR A 317 -28.89 -2.75 -19.11
CA THR A 317 -29.23 -3.09 -17.72
C THR A 317 -29.59 -1.86 -16.88
N LEU A 318 -28.91 -0.73 -17.05
CA LEU A 318 -29.28 0.54 -16.40
C LEU A 318 -30.66 1.01 -16.85
N ILE A 319 -30.93 0.99 -18.15
CA ILE A 319 -32.24 1.36 -18.70
C ILE A 319 -33.32 0.41 -18.17
N ALA A 320 -33.09 -0.90 -18.19
CA ALA A 320 -34.02 -1.89 -17.66
C ALA A 320 -34.28 -1.68 -16.15
N SER A 321 -33.25 -1.33 -15.39
CA SER A 321 -33.37 -1.04 -13.95
C SER A 321 -34.21 0.23 -13.70
N VAL A 322 -33.95 1.31 -14.44
CA VAL A 322 -34.73 2.56 -14.35
C VAL A 322 -36.19 2.30 -14.74
N LEU A 323 -36.43 1.55 -15.82
CA LEU A 323 -37.78 1.17 -16.24
C LEU A 323 -38.47 0.25 -15.22
N GLY A 324 -37.75 -0.70 -14.63
CA GLY A 324 -38.24 -1.58 -13.57
C GLY A 324 -38.60 -0.82 -12.30
N ILE A 325 -37.77 0.14 -11.88
CA ILE A 325 -38.06 1.05 -10.76
C ILE A 325 -39.30 1.89 -11.08
N ARG A 326 -39.36 2.50 -12.27
CA ARG A 326 -40.53 3.29 -12.69
C ARG A 326 -41.82 2.45 -12.72
N TYR A 327 -41.75 1.24 -13.25
CA TYR A 327 -42.87 0.31 -13.27
C TYR A 327 -43.31 -0.07 -11.86
N THR A 328 -42.35 -0.38 -10.97
CA THR A 328 -42.63 -0.73 -9.58
C THR A 328 -43.24 0.44 -8.81
N VAL A 329 -42.72 1.64 -8.97
CA VAL A 329 -43.26 2.88 -8.37
C VAL A 329 -44.66 3.17 -8.90
N LYS A 330 -44.89 3.06 -10.21
CA LYS A 330 -46.22 3.25 -10.82
C LYS A 330 -47.21 2.21 -10.30
N ARG A 331 -46.83 0.94 -10.27
CA ARG A 331 -47.65 -0.16 -9.74
C ARG A 331 -47.96 0.01 -8.25
N TYR A 332 -47.00 0.50 -7.46
CA TYR A 332 -47.18 0.81 -6.05
C TYR A 332 -48.14 1.99 -5.85
N ARG A 333 -48.01 3.07 -6.64
CA ARG A 333 -48.93 4.23 -6.60
C ARG A 333 -50.36 3.83 -6.99
N SER A 334 -50.55 3.07 -8.06
CA SER A 334 -51.88 2.60 -8.49
C SER A 334 -52.53 1.65 -7.48
N ARG A 335 -51.74 0.83 -6.77
CA ARG A 335 -52.26 0.01 -5.64
C ARG A 335 -52.66 0.85 -4.43
N ARG A 336 -52.01 2.00 -4.22
CA ARG A 336 -52.32 2.94 -3.13
C ARG A 336 -53.55 3.81 -3.45
N GLU A 337 -53.73 4.19 -4.71
CA GLU A 337 -54.92 4.89 -5.21
C GLU A 337 -56.17 3.99 -5.23
N GLY A 338 -56.01 2.67 -5.37
CA GLY A 338 -57.09 1.68 -5.23
C GLY A 338 -57.58 1.46 -3.79
N TYR A 339 -56.95 2.08 -2.79
CA TYR A 339 -57.37 2.07 -1.38
C TYR A 339 -57.76 3.48 -0.92
N LYS A 340 -58.75 4.10 -1.57
CA LYS A 340 -59.55 5.15 -0.91
C LYS A 340 -60.75 4.49 -0.26
N LYS A 341 -60.64 4.29 1.05
CA LYS A 341 -61.75 3.96 1.95
C LYS A 341 -62.79 5.08 1.80
N ILE A 342 -63.99 4.74 1.33
CA ILE A 342 -65.15 5.62 1.43
C ILE A 342 -65.53 5.63 2.91
N ASP A 343 -65.42 6.79 3.57
CA ASP A 343 -66.27 7.10 4.71
C ASP A 343 -66.29 8.62 4.97
N ASP A 344 -67.53 9.09 4.95
CA ASP A 344 -68.16 10.17 5.71
C ASP A 344 -67.60 11.60 5.73
N GLY A 345 -68.49 12.49 5.28
CA GLY A 345 -68.64 13.83 5.81
C GLY A 345 -68.03 14.90 4.94
N GLU A 346 -68.79 15.44 3.99
CA GLU A 346 -68.79 16.88 3.79
C GLU A 346 -70.07 17.36 3.12
N ASP A 347 -70.63 18.38 3.76
CA ASP A 347 -71.91 19.00 3.50
C ASP A 347 -72.02 19.60 2.09
N ILE A 348 -73.25 19.54 1.60
CA ILE A 348 -73.73 20.04 0.32
C ILE A 348 -73.77 21.58 0.36
N PRO A 349 -73.13 22.30 -0.59
CA PRO A 349 -73.57 23.63 -0.97
C PRO A 349 -74.50 23.51 -2.18
N LEU A 350 -75.80 23.61 -1.92
CA LEU A 350 -76.85 23.83 -2.90
C LEU A 350 -76.60 25.17 -3.59
N ASN A 351 -76.32 25.17 -4.91
CA ASN A 351 -76.91 26.17 -5.80
C ASN A 351 -76.81 25.81 -7.28
N ASN A 352 -77.96 25.92 -7.93
CA ASN A 352 -78.21 26.04 -9.37
C ASN A 352 -77.89 24.83 -10.25
N MET A 353 -78.83 23.88 -10.29
CA MET A 353 -79.13 23.18 -11.54
C MET A 353 -80.64 23.16 -11.78
N ASP A 354 -81.03 23.88 -12.82
CA ASP A 354 -82.36 23.86 -13.42
C ASP A 354 -82.69 22.47 -13.97
N TYR A 355 -83.93 22.08 -13.76
CA TYR A 355 -84.59 20.89 -14.29
C TYR A 355 -84.60 20.87 -15.83
N ARG A 356 -84.18 19.75 -16.43
CA ARG A 356 -84.85 19.22 -17.63
C ARG A 356 -84.88 17.69 -17.61
N GLN A 357 -86.01 17.20 -18.09
CA GLN A 357 -86.70 15.99 -17.67
C GLN A 357 -86.34 14.78 -18.54
N ASN A 358 -86.41 13.61 -17.90
CA ASN A 358 -86.35 12.25 -18.43
C ASN A 358 -87.12 11.99 -19.73
N SER A 359 -86.63 11.05 -20.54
CA SER A 359 -87.31 9.80 -20.97
C SER A 359 -86.52 9.18 -22.14
N ALA A 360 -85.94 7.99 -22.01
CA ALA A 360 -86.55 6.64 -22.05
C ALA A 360 -86.75 6.10 -23.48
N GLY A 361 -86.31 4.84 -23.68
CA GLY A 361 -86.69 3.96 -24.79
C GLY A 361 -85.81 4.10 -26.04
N GLN A 362 -84.91 3.15 -26.31
CA GLN A 362 -85.15 1.83 -26.92
C GLN A 362 -85.01 1.84 -28.45
N ASP A 363 -84.18 0.89 -28.88
CA ASP A 363 -84.29 0.09 -30.09
C ASP A 363 -83.67 0.57 -31.42
N ALA A 364 -82.70 -0.26 -31.82
CA ALA A 364 -82.65 -1.02 -33.06
C ALA A 364 -82.00 -0.40 -34.32
N GLU A 365 -81.00 -1.16 -34.76
CA GLU A 365 -80.81 -1.65 -36.14
C GLU A 365 -80.49 -0.68 -37.29
N THR A 366 -79.28 -0.92 -37.83
CA THR A 366 -79.08 -1.40 -39.21
C THR A 366 -78.90 -0.37 -40.34
N GLU A 367 -77.67 -0.42 -40.86
CA GLU A 367 -77.25 -0.37 -42.27
C GLU A 367 -77.28 0.92 -43.12
N ARG A 368 -76.20 0.96 -43.92
CA ARG A 368 -76.01 1.51 -45.27
C ARG A 368 -75.69 3.00 -45.42
N GLY A 369 -74.56 3.22 -46.07
CA GLY A 369 -74.15 4.49 -46.68
C GLY A 369 -72.64 4.59 -46.73
#